data_AF-A0A561T6C0-F1
#
_entry.id   AF-A0A561T6C0-F1
#
_cell.length_a   1.000
_cell.length_b   1.000
_cell.length_c   1.000
_cell.angle_alpha   90.00
_cell.angle_beta   90.00
_cell.angle_gamma   90.00
#
_symmetry.space_group_name_H-M   'P 1'
#
loop_
_entity.id
_entity.type
_entity.pdbx_description
1 polymer ?
#
loop_
_entity_poly.entity_id
_entity_poly.type
_entity_poly.pdbx_seq_one_letter_code
_entity_poly.pdbx_strand_id
1 'polypeptide(L)'
;MEHLTGQLTVRGLALPAQLASLLAEGRWRHPGAATLAKVIPWFKDPLDFLTSTREMEFECGSMDMFADGPSFAFFRQARGSSTGGAPVELPWLDVEQAVYIAVNSRPGDDVALALDYRTDPLDPRVIGSDFWTDPRLCEWRTVAPAFSVFVADLGL
;
A
#
# COMPACT_ATOMS: atom_id res chain seq x y z
N MET A 1 -18.14 -7.79 30.20
CA MET A 1 -17.25 -8.30 29.15
C MET A 1 -16.68 -7.10 28.43
N GLU A 2 -15.47 -6.70 28.79
CA GLU A 2 -14.72 -5.67 28.05
C GLU A 2 -14.32 -6.25 26.69
N HIS A 3 -14.92 -5.75 25.62
CA HIS A 3 -14.37 -5.95 24.29
C HIS A 3 -13.13 -5.05 24.20
N LEU A 4 -11.95 -5.65 24.40
CA LEU A 4 -10.68 -5.08 23.97
C LEU A 4 -10.75 -4.92 22.44
N THR A 5 -11.30 -3.79 21.98
CA THR A 5 -11.23 -3.34 20.60
C THR A 5 -9.85 -2.74 20.40
N GLY A 6 -8.84 -3.60 20.37
CA GLY A 6 -7.49 -3.19 19.97
C GLY A 6 -7.54 -2.69 18.53
N GLN A 7 -7.04 -1.47 18.30
CA GLN A 7 -6.85 -0.95 16.95
C GLN A 7 -5.94 -1.92 16.18
N LEU A 8 -6.41 -2.40 15.02
CA LEU A 8 -5.59 -3.28 14.18
C LEU A 8 -4.36 -2.52 13.70
N THR A 9 -3.20 -3.13 13.82
CA THR A 9 -1.93 -2.55 13.40
C THR A 9 -1.21 -3.48 12.43
N VAL A 10 -0.45 -2.89 11.52
CA VAL A 10 0.51 -3.55 10.65
C VAL A 10 1.80 -2.72 10.71
N ARG A 11 2.92 -3.34 11.06
CA ARG A 11 4.23 -2.69 11.22
C ARG A 11 4.21 -1.52 12.20
N GLY A 12 3.36 -1.62 13.23
CA GLY A 12 3.14 -0.55 14.22
C GLY A 12 2.30 0.63 13.70
N LEU A 13 1.87 0.61 12.44
CA LEU A 13 0.96 1.60 11.86
C LEU A 13 -0.49 1.13 12.05
N ALA A 14 -1.33 2.01 12.56
CA ALA A 14 -2.74 1.71 12.74
C ALA A 14 -3.46 1.63 11.39
N LEU A 15 -4.23 0.57 11.16
CA LEU A 15 -5.07 0.50 9.97
C LEU A 15 -6.21 1.53 10.06
N PRO A 16 -6.61 2.15 8.93
CA PRO A 16 -7.79 2.99 8.87
C PRO A 16 -9.01 2.21 9.36
N ALA A 17 -9.87 2.86 10.15
CA ALA A 17 -11.06 2.20 10.73
C ALA A 17 -11.94 1.56 9.65
N GLN A 18 -12.08 2.22 8.49
CA GLN A 18 -12.82 1.68 7.36
C GLN A 18 -12.20 0.40 6.78
N LEU A 19 -10.87 0.32 6.68
CA LEU A 19 -10.19 -0.90 6.23
C LEU A 19 -10.43 -2.04 7.24
N ALA A 20 -10.29 -1.75 8.54
CA ALA A 20 -10.55 -2.73 9.59
C ALA A 20 -11.99 -3.28 9.52
N SER A 21 -12.98 -2.41 9.31
CA SER A 21 -14.38 -2.82 9.10
C SER A 21 -14.55 -3.68 7.84
N LEU A 22 -13.98 -3.27 6.71
CA LEU A 22 -14.07 -4.03 5.46
C LEU A 22 -13.41 -5.42 5.57
N LEU A 23 -12.32 -5.54 6.31
CA LEU A 23 -11.67 -6.83 6.60
C LEU A 23 -12.56 -7.70 7.49
N ALA A 24 -13.11 -7.14 8.57
CA ALA A 24 -13.99 -7.86 9.49
C ALA A 24 -15.28 -8.36 8.81
N GLU A 25 -15.81 -7.58 7.87
CA GLU A 25 -16.98 -7.94 7.06
C GLU A 25 -16.64 -8.84 5.85
N GLY A 26 -15.35 -9.12 5.60
CA GLY A 26 -14.91 -9.88 4.44
C GLY A 26 -15.16 -9.19 3.10
N ARG A 27 -15.34 -7.86 3.11
CA ARG A 27 -15.63 -7.00 1.96
C ARG A 27 -14.39 -6.40 1.32
N TRP A 28 -13.27 -6.35 2.03
CA TRP A 28 -11.98 -6.00 1.43
C TRP A 28 -11.51 -7.15 0.52
N ARG A 29 -11.93 -7.09 -0.75
CA ARG A 29 -11.63 -8.09 -1.80
C ARG A 29 -11.49 -7.38 -3.14
N HIS A 30 -10.89 -8.06 -4.11
CA HIS A 30 -10.73 -7.53 -5.47
C HIS A 30 -12.10 -7.10 -6.05
N PRO A 31 -12.28 -5.81 -6.43
CA PRO A 31 -13.58 -5.26 -6.85
C PRO A 31 -13.92 -5.53 -8.32
N GLY A 32 -13.25 -6.50 -8.95
CA GLY A 32 -13.25 -6.74 -10.38
C GLY A 32 -12.29 -5.84 -11.18
N ALA A 33 -11.72 -6.40 -12.24
CA ALA A 33 -10.70 -5.74 -13.08
C ALA A 33 -11.23 -4.46 -13.77
N ALA A 34 -12.51 -4.46 -14.18
CA ALA A 34 -13.12 -3.29 -14.83
C ALA A 34 -13.25 -2.09 -13.87
N THR A 35 -13.48 -2.33 -12.58
CA THR A 35 -13.52 -1.28 -11.55
C THR A 35 -12.11 -0.73 -11.34
N LEU A 36 -11.12 -1.60 -11.12
CA LEU A 36 -9.72 -1.17 -10.95
C LEU A 36 -9.21 -0.39 -12.15
N ALA A 37 -9.51 -0.82 -13.38
CA ALA A 37 -9.07 -0.12 -14.59
C ALA A 37 -9.67 1.29 -14.74
N LYS A 38 -10.81 1.59 -14.08
CA LYS A 38 -11.37 2.94 -14.03
C LYS A 38 -10.67 3.80 -12.98
N VAL A 39 -10.37 3.23 -11.81
CA VAL A 39 -9.78 3.95 -10.68
C VAL A 39 -8.28 4.17 -10.87
N ILE A 40 -7.57 3.18 -11.42
CA ILE A 40 -6.11 3.19 -11.60
C ILE A 40 -5.75 2.78 -13.04
N PRO A 41 -6.11 3.58 -14.06
CA PRO A 41 -5.99 3.19 -15.46
C PRO A 41 -4.56 2.92 -15.94
N TRP A 42 -3.55 3.42 -15.22
CA TRP A 42 -2.13 3.21 -15.54
C TRP A 42 -1.58 1.89 -14.99
N PHE A 43 -2.20 1.30 -13.96
CA PHE A 43 -1.77 0.04 -13.36
C PHE A 43 -2.28 -1.13 -14.18
N LYS A 44 -1.39 -1.98 -14.73
CA LYS A 44 -1.78 -3.01 -15.70
C LYS A 44 -1.76 -4.43 -15.17
N ASP A 45 -1.03 -4.68 -14.09
CA ASP A 45 -0.92 -6.01 -13.53
C ASP A 45 -2.11 -6.36 -12.63
N PRO A 46 -2.44 -7.66 -12.53
CA PRO A 46 -3.50 -8.12 -11.66
C PRO A 46 -3.10 -7.93 -10.19
N LEU A 47 -4.05 -7.50 -9.37
CA LEU A 47 -3.86 -7.24 -7.95
C LEU A 47 -4.69 -8.18 -7.10
N ASP A 48 -4.06 -8.85 -6.15
CA ASP A 48 -4.74 -9.53 -5.05
C ASP A 48 -4.78 -8.62 -3.82
N PHE A 49 -5.99 -8.41 -3.30
CA PHE A 49 -6.22 -7.59 -2.11
C PHE A 49 -5.87 -8.41 -0.87
N LEU A 50 -5.04 -7.86 0.03
CA LEU A 50 -4.60 -8.55 1.24
C LEU A 50 -5.73 -8.55 2.27
N THR A 51 -6.26 -9.72 2.60
CA THR A 51 -7.52 -9.89 3.33
C THR A 51 -7.35 -10.07 4.84
N SER A 52 -6.12 -10.00 5.33
CA SER A 52 -5.82 -10.03 6.77
C SER A 52 -4.58 -9.20 7.11
N THR A 53 -4.50 -8.73 8.35
CA THR A 53 -3.28 -8.06 8.87
C THR A 53 -2.06 -8.97 8.80
N ARG A 54 -2.24 -10.29 8.94
CA ARG A 54 -1.15 -11.27 8.81
C ARG A 54 -0.58 -11.31 7.40
N GLU A 55 -1.42 -11.27 6.37
CA GLU A 55 -1.00 -11.18 4.97
C GLU A 55 -0.29 -9.85 4.72
N MET A 56 -0.85 -8.74 5.20
CA MET A 56 -0.22 -7.42 5.10
C MET A 56 1.17 -7.40 5.74
N GLU A 57 1.33 -7.94 6.94
CA GLU A 57 2.64 -8.04 7.62
C GLU A 57 3.64 -8.87 6.81
N PHE A 58 3.20 -10.03 6.32
CA PHE A 58 4.04 -10.92 5.53
C PHE A 58 4.54 -10.23 4.25
N GLU A 59 3.63 -9.63 3.48
CA GLU A 59 3.97 -8.98 2.22
C GLU A 59 4.80 -7.71 2.41
N CYS A 60 4.52 -6.93 3.46
CA CYS A 60 5.33 -5.76 3.76
C CYS A 60 6.76 -6.12 4.19
N GLY A 61 7.05 -7.37 4.57
CA GLY A 61 8.42 -7.83 4.79
C GLY A 61 9.32 -7.67 3.55
N SER A 62 8.74 -7.70 2.35
CA SER A 62 9.49 -7.41 1.11
C SER A 62 9.99 -5.97 1.04
N MET A 63 9.28 -5.00 1.65
CA MET A 63 9.72 -3.60 1.68
C MET A 63 11.08 -3.45 2.38
N ASP A 64 11.31 -4.20 3.47
CA ASP A 64 12.58 -4.17 4.18
C ASP A 64 13.72 -4.71 3.31
N MET A 65 13.46 -5.80 2.57
CA MET A 65 14.42 -6.36 1.62
C MET A 65 14.78 -5.36 0.52
N PHE A 66 13.80 -4.64 -0.02
CA PHE A 66 14.04 -3.65 -1.07
C PHE A 66 14.75 -2.41 -0.55
N ALA A 67 14.34 -1.87 0.59
CA ALA A 67 14.94 -0.65 1.16
C ALA A 67 16.39 -0.86 1.62
N ASP A 68 16.74 -2.03 2.14
CA ASP A 68 18.08 -2.34 2.64
C ASP A 68 18.98 -3.02 1.60
N GLY A 69 18.40 -3.44 0.48
CA GLY A 69 19.07 -4.19 -0.58
C GLY A 69 19.67 -3.34 -1.70
N PRO A 70 20.45 -3.94 -2.61
CA PRO A 70 21.02 -3.24 -3.77
C PRO A 70 19.97 -2.74 -4.77
N SER A 71 18.73 -3.22 -4.68
CA SER A 71 17.61 -2.86 -5.55
C SER A 71 16.81 -1.66 -5.06
N PHE A 72 17.16 -1.05 -3.91
CA PHE A 72 16.41 0.07 -3.31
C PHE A 72 16.14 1.20 -4.30
N ALA A 73 17.12 1.55 -5.14
CA ALA A 73 17.00 2.61 -6.13
C ALA A 73 16.10 2.22 -7.33
N PHE A 74 16.09 0.93 -7.70
CA PHE A 74 15.21 0.43 -8.76
C PHE A 74 13.74 0.45 -8.32
N PHE A 75 13.46 0.05 -7.08
CA PHE A 75 12.12 0.06 -6.50
C PHE A 75 11.70 1.40 -5.87
N ARG A 76 12.64 2.37 -5.83
CA ARG A 76 12.51 3.65 -5.13
C ARG A 76 11.94 3.51 -3.72
N GLN A 77 12.56 2.65 -2.92
CA GLN A 77 12.19 2.44 -1.52
C GLN A 77 13.33 2.89 -0.62
N ALA A 78 12.99 3.62 0.45
CA ALA A 78 13.94 4.11 1.43
C ALA A 78 13.32 4.09 2.83
N ARG A 79 14.16 4.13 3.86
CA ARG A 79 13.74 4.34 5.25
C ARG A 79 13.83 5.82 5.59
N GLY A 80 12.73 6.43 6.04
CA GLY A 80 12.72 7.79 6.55
C GLY A 80 13.76 8.02 7.65
N SER A 81 13.98 7.04 8.53
CA SER A 81 15.02 7.08 9.57
C SER A 81 16.45 7.25 9.05
N SER A 82 16.71 6.91 7.78
CA SER A 82 18.06 6.89 7.18
C SER A 82 18.41 8.15 6.39
N THR A 83 17.50 9.13 6.27
CA THR A 83 17.69 10.32 5.42
C THR A 83 18.33 11.52 6.14
N GLY A 84 18.74 11.36 7.40
CA GLY A 84 19.33 12.46 8.18
C GLY A 84 18.34 13.61 8.45
N GLY A 85 17.03 13.32 8.45
CA GLY A 85 15.98 14.29 8.74
C GLY A 85 15.32 14.94 7.52
N ALA A 86 15.79 14.65 6.30
CA ALA A 86 15.07 15.06 5.08
C ALA A 86 13.86 14.12 4.83
N PRO A 87 12.67 14.64 4.52
CA PRO A 87 11.53 13.77 4.25
C PRO A 87 11.78 12.92 3.00
N VAL A 88 11.40 11.64 3.05
CA VAL A 88 11.28 10.82 1.85
C VAL A 88 10.00 11.26 1.14
N GLU A 89 10.12 11.76 -0.08
CA GLU A 89 9.00 12.25 -0.88
C GLU A 89 8.73 11.35 -2.08
N LEU A 90 7.51 11.41 -2.62
CA LEU A 90 7.24 10.78 -3.92
C LEU A 90 8.22 11.36 -4.97
N PRO A 91 8.76 10.52 -5.86
CA PRO A 91 8.30 9.17 -6.21
C PRO A 91 8.96 8.02 -5.43
N TRP A 92 9.53 8.30 -4.24
CA TRP A 92 10.04 7.28 -3.32
C TRP A 92 9.01 6.88 -2.25
N LEU A 93 8.98 5.58 -1.94
CA LEU A 93 8.25 5.02 -0.82
C LEU A 93 9.10 5.14 0.45
N ASP A 94 8.50 5.67 1.51
CA ASP A 94 9.02 5.52 2.86
C ASP A 94 8.46 4.22 3.47
N VAL A 95 9.29 3.19 3.59
CA VAL A 95 8.85 1.85 4.04
C VAL A 95 8.48 1.80 5.52
N GLU A 96 8.82 2.83 6.29
CA GLU A 96 8.45 2.98 7.70
C GLU A 96 7.08 3.67 7.86
N GLN A 97 6.55 4.25 6.78
CA GLN A 97 5.28 4.98 6.74
C GLN A 97 4.31 4.37 5.71
N ALA A 98 4.47 3.08 5.39
CA ALA A 98 3.67 2.40 4.38
C ALA A 98 3.17 1.01 4.81
N VAL A 99 1.99 0.66 4.31
CA VAL A 99 1.38 -0.68 4.48
C VAL A 99 0.81 -1.14 3.15
N TYR A 100 1.24 -2.29 2.64
CA TYR A 100 0.60 -2.91 1.47
C TYR A 100 -0.82 -3.35 1.77
N ILE A 101 -1.71 -3.06 0.83
CA ILE A 101 -3.14 -3.43 0.89
C ILE A 101 -3.58 -4.27 -0.32
N ALA A 102 -2.77 -4.28 -1.38
CA ALA A 102 -2.87 -5.21 -2.49
C ALA A 102 -1.47 -5.43 -3.10
N VAL A 103 -1.21 -6.64 -3.59
CA VAL A 103 0.05 -7.03 -4.26
C VAL A 103 -0.27 -7.73 -5.58
N ASN A 104 0.73 -7.98 -6.42
CA ASN A 104 0.50 -8.74 -7.65
C ASN A 104 -0.02 -10.15 -7.35
N SER A 105 -0.99 -10.62 -8.14
CA SER A 105 -1.48 -12.00 -8.05
C SER A 105 -0.51 -13.04 -8.64
N ARG A 106 0.54 -12.58 -9.35
CA ARG A 106 1.55 -13.41 -10.01
C ARG A 106 2.82 -13.44 -9.15
N PRO A 107 3.23 -14.63 -8.66
CA PRO A 107 4.47 -14.75 -7.91
C PRO A 107 5.68 -14.25 -8.71
N GLY A 108 6.48 -13.38 -8.09
CA GLY A 108 7.70 -12.83 -8.68
C GLY A 108 7.54 -11.51 -9.44
N ASP A 109 6.31 -11.01 -9.61
CA ASP A 109 6.07 -9.66 -10.12
C ASP A 109 5.90 -8.68 -8.94
N ASP A 110 6.91 -7.84 -8.72
CA ASP A 110 7.03 -6.99 -7.54
C ASP A 110 6.29 -5.64 -7.69
N VAL A 111 4.95 -5.69 -7.80
CA VAL A 111 4.07 -4.50 -7.81
C VAL A 111 3.01 -4.55 -6.71
N ALA A 112 2.66 -3.39 -6.17
CA ALA A 112 1.73 -3.28 -5.04
C ALA A 112 0.97 -1.94 -5.01
N LEU A 113 -0.13 -1.96 -4.24
CA LEU A 113 -0.79 -0.77 -3.70
C LEU A 113 -0.50 -0.67 -2.21
N ALA A 114 -0.22 0.54 -1.75
CA ALA A 114 0.09 0.83 -0.35
C ALA A 114 -0.77 1.97 0.20
N LEU A 115 -1.10 1.89 1.49
CA LEU A 115 -1.39 3.06 2.32
C LEU A 115 -0.09 3.80 2.59
N ASP A 116 -0.14 5.11 2.52
CA ASP A 116 0.99 5.99 2.79
C ASP A 116 0.62 7.04 3.83
N TYR A 117 1.20 6.85 5.02
CA TYR A 117 0.87 7.56 6.25
C TYR A 117 1.54 8.94 6.36
N ARG A 118 2.38 9.31 5.39
CA ARG A 118 3.03 10.63 5.35
C ARG A 118 2.04 11.80 5.23
N THR A 119 0.78 11.54 4.84
CA THR A 119 -0.26 12.58 4.72
C THR A 119 -1.18 12.68 5.94
N ASP A 120 -1.75 11.55 6.37
CA ASP A 120 -2.72 11.50 7.45
C ASP A 120 -2.64 10.12 8.13
N PRO A 121 -2.53 10.06 9.48
CA PRO A 121 -2.40 8.80 10.20
C PRO A 121 -3.70 7.99 10.32
N LEU A 122 -4.86 8.60 10.06
CA LEU A 122 -6.19 7.99 10.18
C LEU A 122 -6.82 7.70 8.81
N ASP A 123 -6.52 8.52 7.82
CA ASP A 123 -7.00 8.38 6.43
C ASP A 123 -5.86 8.59 5.41
N PRO A 124 -4.83 7.71 5.43
CA PRO A 124 -3.64 7.84 4.61
C PRO A 124 -4.00 7.83 3.12
N ARG A 125 -3.19 8.49 2.30
CA ARG A 125 -3.35 8.40 0.84
C ARG A 125 -3.09 6.97 0.37
N VAL A 126 -3.61 6.63 -0.81
CA VAL A 126 -3.29 5.37 -1.49
C VAL A 126 -2.30 5.66 -2.61
N ILE A 127 -1.23 4.88 -2.67
CA ILE A 127 -0.21 4.93 -3.72
C ILE A 127 -0.05 3.56 -4.36
N GLY A 128 0.49 3.52 -5.58
CA GLY A 128 0.87 2.28 -6.25
C GLY A 128 2.23 2.40 -6.91
N SER A 129 2.91 1.25 -7.05
CA SER A 129 4.16 1.12 -7.79
C SER A 129 3.90 1.17 -9.30
N ASP A 130 4.38 2.19 -9.98
CA ASP A 130 4.23 2.39 -11.42
C ASP A 130 5.50 1.97 -12.17
N PHE A 131 5.40 0.86 -12.92
CA PHE A 131 6.42 0.41 -13.88
C PHE A 131 5.97 0.61 -15.34
N TRP A 132 4.76 1.14 -15.57
CA TRP A 132 4.18 1.25 -16.91
C TRP A 132 4.43 2.61 -17.54
N THR A 133 4.62 3.65 -16.73
CA THR A 133 5.02 4.97 -17.22
C THR A 133 6.50 5.01 -17.63
N ASP A 134 7.40 4.44 -16.83
CA ASP A 134 8.80 4.20 -17.19
C ASP A 134 9.22 2.77 -16.77
N PRO A 135 9.38 1.82 -17.71
CA PRO A 135 9.70 0.44 -17.36
C PRO A 135 11.13 0.23 -16.85
N ARG A 136 11.96 1.27 -16.79
CA ARG A 136 13.35 1.17 -16.31
C ARG A 136 13.46 1.26 -14.80
N LEU A 137 12.43 1.73 -14.11
CA LEU A 137 12.43 1.95 -12.66
C LEU A 137 11.00 2.11 -12.13
N CYS A 138 10.79 1.75 -10.86
CA CYS A 138 9.54 2.00 -10.17
C CYS A 138 9.37 3.48 -9.86
N GLU A 139 8.18 4.03 -10.10
CA GLU A 139 7.75 5.29 -9.48
C GLU A 139 6.56 5.04 -8.56
N TRP A 140 6.65 5.44 -7.29
CA TRP A 140 5.46 5.45 -6.43
C TRP A 140 4.59 6.65 -6.77
N ARG A 141 3.33 6.38 -7.11
CA ARG A 141 2.38 7.40 -7.57
C ARG A 141 1.09 7.35 -6.77
N THR A 142 0.54 8.52 -6.48
CA THR A 142 -0.80 8.64 -5.89
C THR A 142 -1.88 8.02 -6.77
N VAL A 143 -2.61 7.09 -6.16
CA VAL A 143 -3.85 6.51 -6.68
C VAL A 143 -5.03 7.33 -6.21
N ALA A 144 -5.12 7.59 -4.90
CA ALA A 144 -6.16 8.39 -4.28
C ALA A 144 -5.57 9.26 -3.17
N PRO A 145 -6.09 10.48 -2.94
CA PRO A 145 -5.57 11.39 -1.92
C PRO A 145 -5.83 10.91 -0.48
N ALA A 146 -6.75 9.98 -0.29
CA ALA A 146 -7.14 9.39 0.98
C ALA A 146 -7.70 7.98 0.77
N PHE A 147 -7.61 7.11 1.78
CA PHE A 147 -8.11 5.75 1.71
C PHE A 147 -9.63 5.72 1.57
N SER A 148 -10.33 6.60 2.29
CA SER A 148 -11.78 6.72 2.18
C SER A 148 -12.27 7.05 0.76
N VAL A 149 -11.54 7.92 0.05
CA VAL A 149 -11.79 8.25 -1.35
C VAL A 149 -11.57 7.02 -2.24
N PHE A 150 -10.47 6.29 -2.02
CA PHE A 150 -10.21 5.06 -2.76
C PHE A 150 -11.33 4.03 -2.58
N VAL A 151 -11.78 3.79 -1.35
CA VAL A 151 -12.87 2.85 -1.07
C VAL A 151 -14.17 3.28 -1.78
N ALA A 152 -14.50 4.57 -1.72
CA ALA A 152 -15.67 5.11 -2.41
C ALA A 152 -15.59 4.91 -3.94
N ASP A 153 -14.42 5.15 -4.54
CA ASP A 153 -14.17 4.97 -5.97
C ASP A 153 -14.25 3.49 -6.39
N LEU A 154 -13.88 2.57 -5.49
CA LEU A 154 -14.05 1.12 -5.69
C LEU A 154 -15.51 0.66 -5.50
N GLY A 155 -16.37 1.49 -4.92
CA GLY A 155 -17.75 1.14 -4.59
C GLY A 155 -17.86 0.15 -3.42
N LEU A 156 -16.91 0.20 -2.48
CA LEU A 156 -16.82 -0.70 -1.33
C LEU A 156 -17.37 -0.10 -0.03
#